data_AF-F0F617-F1
#
_entry.id   AF-F0F617-F1
#
_cell.length_a   1.000
_cell.length_b   1.000
_cell.length_c   1.000
_cell.angle_alpha   90.00
_cell.angle_beta   90.00
_cell.angle_gamma   90.00
#
_symmetry.space_group_name_H-M   'P 1'
#
loop_
_entity.id
_entity.type
_entity.pdbx_description
1 polymer ?
#
loop_
_entity_poly.entity_id
_entity_poly.type
_entity_poly.pdbx_seq_one_letter_code
_entity_poly.pdbx_strand_id
1 'polypeptide(L)'
;MWVCAVFQLASAQKVSRSYIPHGALFYNSRWQPVPSADKASYYRVLAVDEKGQKMFYDYFITGQLQAEKHYTSLDRQNDRRTVLTGVCRTFHKSGRVESVMQYRNGKADGRALSFFPSGNIGMKLSYRNGVLDGPCYTYDENGHLEYTTVWRNGAKVREIQGGKDHYIDRQTNEDAFCERFRHDEALIMAQSKTISRTRESGIPESGESEDRPEKHVTSDVRQEDVRRDADFQGSHTAGKTPSKARDGRPSKDMTKEQELVADVKYPDRLPADSASARDEKTVIASEDGQSFFPFSYLYGLLSREEESLKRIDELTGLGRRLRLEDTQTVNGYGAQKEIILHHHLPYDAQTGKDRVTGDRPRQAGFFGSSMGDSLSINRINLFTWSEAEMGSFARQAVECGYAVLGGGDYRTLDGNFILERKGSPTAYGEREVILTFTHQSGLYAGLYHIQMDVR
;
A
#
# COMPACT_ATOMS: atom_id res chain seq x y z
N MET A 1 28.01 55.87 1.93
CA MET A 1 27.14 55.19 2.91
C MET A 1 25.83 54.90 2.17
N TRP A 2 25.47 53.67 1.78
CA TRP A 2 25.78 52.34 2.35
C TRP A 2 25.33 52.23 3.83
N VAL A 3 24.53 51.23 4.24
CA VAL A 3 24.01 50.07 3.49
C VAL A 3 22.75 49.43 4.12
N CYS A 4 22.09 48.56 3.34
CA CYS A 4 21.10 47.50 3.69
C CYS A 4 19.82 47.83 4.47
N ALA A 5 18.69 47.42 3.88
CA ALA A 5 17.51 46.96 4.62
C ALA A 5 17.66 45.46 4.99
N VAL A 6 16.89 44.99 5.97
CA VAL A 6 16.72 43.54 6.25
C VAL A 6 15.23 43.23 6.37
N PHE A 7 14.66 42.60 5.34
CA PHE A 7 13.39 41.89 5.46
C PHE A 7 13.65 40.53 6.11
N GLN A 8 13.19 40.32 7.35
CA GLN A 8 13.10 38.96 7.90
C GLN A 8 11.85 38.27 7.33
N LEU A 9 12.02 37.68 6.15
CA LEU A 9 11.10 36.67 5.62
C LEU A 9 11.08 35.47 6.57
N ALA A 10 10.00 35.31 7.33
CA ALA A 10 9.73 34.10 8.09
C ALA A 10 9.43 32.96 7.11
N SER A 11 10.49 32.32 6.61
CA SER A 11 10.41 31.20 5.67
C SER A 11 9.87 29.96 6.39
N ALA A 12 8.54 29.87 6.47
CA ALA A 12 7.85 28.70 7.00
C ALA A 12 8.24 27.48 6.16
N GLN A 13 8.99 26.55 6.74
CA GLN A 13 9.35 25.29 6.09
C GLN A 13 8.08 24.58 5.63
N LYS A 14 7.82 24.59 4.31
CA LYS A 14 6.84 23.73 3.69
C LYS A 14 7.36 22.29 3.79
N VAL A 15 7.06 21.64 4.91
CA VAL A 15 7.16 20.19 5.05
C VAL A 15 6.51 19.57 3.82
N SER A 16 7.26 18.75 3.09
CA SER A 16 6.79 18.01 1.92
C SER A 16 5.64 17.10 2.35
N ARG A 17 4.40 17.59 2.17
CA ARG A 17 3.21 16.78 2.41
C ARG A 17 3.09 15.79 1.26
N SER A 18 2.90 14.53 1.62
CA SER A 18 2.23 13.54 0.77
C SER A 18 1.04 14.19 0.06
N TYR A 19 0.80 13.84 -1.20
CA TYR A 19 -0.38 14.31 -1.93
C TYR A 19 -1.66 14.02 -1.12
N ILE A 20 -2.49 15.06 -0.95
CA ILE A 20 -3.79 14.97 -0.30
C ILE A 20 -4.85 15.15 -1.39
N PRO A 21 -5.72 14.15 -1.64
CA PRO A 21 -6.72 14.24 -2.71
C PRO A 21 -7.65 15.45 -2.59
N HIS A 22 -7.98 16.04 -3.74
CA HIS A 22 -8.96 17.12 -3.82
C HIS A 22 -10.33 16.67 -3.24
N GLY A 23 -10.93 17.52 -2.42
CA GLY A 23 -12.20 17.22 -1.73
C GLY A 23 -12.08 16.47 -0.39
N ALA A 24 -10.87 16.19 0.09
CA ALA A 24 -10.65 15.61 1.41
C ALA A 24 -11.22 16.49 2.54
N LEU A 25 -11.76 15.86 3.59
CA LEU A 25 -12.27 16.51 4.79
C LEU A 25 -11.18 16.55 5.87
N PHE A 26 -10.92 17.70 6.48
CA PHE A 26 -9.81 17.88 7.44
C PHE A 26 -10.27 17.87 8.90
N TYR A 27 -9.50 17.23 9.78
CA TYR A 27 -9.81 17.13 11.21
C TYR A 27 -8.58 17.38 12.09
N ASN A 28 -8.77 18.00 13.25
CA ASN A 28 -7.73 18.14 14.27
C ASN A 28 -7.51 16.83 15.06
N SER A 29 -6.56 16.83 16.00
CA SER A 29 -6.24 15.68 16.86
C SER A 29 -7.37 15.20 17.78
N ARG A 30 -8.50 15.92 17.83
CA ARG A 30 -9.72 15.58 18.59
C ARG A 30 -10.88 15.15 17.67
N TRP A 31 -10.61 14.88 16.38
CA TRP A 31 -11.60 14.58 15.33
C TRP A 31 -12.66 15.66 15.13
N GLN A 32 -12.33 16.92 15.43
CA GLN A 32 -13.17 18.08 15.13
C GLN A 32 -12.78 18.64 13.75
N PRO A 33 -13.76 19.03 12.90
CA PRO A 33 -13.47 19.54 11.56
C PRO A 33 -12.68 20.85 11.59
N VAL A 34 -11.76 21.02 10.65
CA VAL A 34 -10.96 22.24 10.44
C VAL A 34 -11.01 22.67 8.98
N PRO A 35 -10.83 23.95 8.64
CA PRO A 35 -11.04 24.43 7.27
C PRO A 35 -9.92 24.04 6.29
N SER A 36 -8.76 23.58 6.77
CA SER A 36 -7.56 23.46 5.94
C SER A 36 -6.51 22.50 6.51
N ALA A 37 -5.69 21.93 5.62
CA ALA A 37 -4.66 20.92 5.91
C ALA A 37 -3.56 21.37 6.89
N ASP A 38 -3.31 22.68 7.05
CA ASP A 38 -2.37 23.25 8.02
C ASP A 38 -2.85 23.17 9.47
N LYS A 39 -4.17 23.04 9.71
CA LYS A 39 -4.77 22.91 11.05
C LYS A 39 -5.14 21.46 11.38
N ALA A 40 -4.82 20.55 10.48
CA ALA A 40 -5.25 19.16 10.52
C ALA A 40 -4.20 18.25 11.18
N SER A 41 -4.68 17.24 11.89
CA SER A 41 -3.91 16.05 12.29
C SER A 41 -4.30 14.82 11.46
N TYR A 42 -5.50 14.85 10.87
CA TYR A 42 -6.06 13.81 10.01
C TYR A 42 -6.76 14.42 8.79
N TYR A 43 -6.88 13.66 7.71
CA TYR A 43 -7.82 13.93 6.63
C TYR A 43 -8.58 12.67 6.23
N ARG A 44 -9.81 12.85 5.76
CA ARG A 44 -10.71 11.78 5.33
C ARG A 44 -11.03 11.91 3.84
N VAL A 45 -10.84 10.83 3.10
CA VAL A 45 -11.25 10.71 1.69
C VAL A 45 -12.52 9.87 1.63
N LEU A 46 -13.56 10.38 0.97
CA LEU A 46 -14.82 9.64 0.78
C LEU A 46 -14.73 8.81 -0.50
N ALA A 47 -15.14 7.54 -0.40
CA ALA A 47 -15.00 6.55 -1.46
C ALA A 47 -16.22 5.60 -1.52
N VAL A 48 -16.17 4.65 -2.43
CA VAL A 48 -17.17 3.60 -2.62
C VAL A 48 -16.42 2.29 -2.88
N ASP A 49 -16.85 1.18 -2.30
CA ASP A 49 -16.26 -0.14 -2.55
C ASP A 49 -16.66 -0.70 -3.92
N GLU A 50 -16.06 -1.83 -4.31
CA GLU A 50 -16.36 -2.59 -5.54
C GLU A 50 -17.85 -2.96 -5.70
N LYS A 51 -18.64 -2.91 -4.62
CA LYS A 51 -20.06 -3.31 -4.54
C LYS A 51 -21.00 -2.11 -4.42
N GLY A 52 -20.51 -0.88 -4.59
CA GLY A 52 -21.32 0.33 -4.50
C GLY A 52 -21.60 0.80 -3.06
N GLN A 53 -20.97 0.21 -2.05
CA GLN A 53 -21.14 0.58 -0.65
C GLN A 53 -20.29 1.80 -0.30
N LYS A 54 -20.89 2.80 0.35
CA LYS A 54 -20.18 4.01 0.77
C LYS A 54 -19.16 3.68 1.85
N MET A 55 -17.93 4.14 1.66
CA MET A 55 -16.86 4.00 2.62
C MET A 55 -16.01 5.28 2.70
N PHE A 56 -15.13 5.36 3.68
CA PHE A 56 -14.10 6.38 3.72
C PHE A 56 -12.78 5.83 4.24
N TYR A 57 -11.71 6.48 3.80
CA TYR A 57 -10.36 6.26 4.29
C TYR A 57 -9.96 7.45 5.16
N ASP A 58 -9.60 7.17 6.40
CA ASP A 58 -8.99 8.11 7.34
C ASP A 58 -7.47 7.99 7.23
N TYR A 59 -6.79 9.12 7.05
CA TYR A 59 -5.34 9.22 7.02
C TYR A 59 -4.85 10.18 8.09
N PHE A 60 -3.66 9.93 8.63
CA PHE A 60 -2.88 10.97 9.29
C PHE A 60 -2.54 12.08 8.27
N ILE A 61 -2.34 13.33 8.73
CA ILE A 61 -1.90 14.45 7.86
C ILE A 61 -0.50 14.26 7.23
N THR A 62 0.15 13.13 7.53
CA THR A 62 1.39 12.64 6.92
C THR A 62 1.17 11.82 5.64
N GLY A 63 -0.07 11.53 5.28
CA GLY A 63 -0.45 10.64 4.17
C GLY A 63 -0.60 9.17 4.56
N GLN A 64 -0.25 8.80 5.80
CA GLN A 64 -0.34 7.43 6.27
C GLN A 64 -1.79 7.03 6.56
N LEU A 65 -2.21 5.87 6.06
CA LEU A 65 -3.53 5.30 6.35
C LEU A 65 -3.68 5.01 7.85
N GLN A 66 -4.81 5.43 8.43
CA GLN A 66 -5.18 5.26 9.83
C GLN A 66 -6.38 4.32 9.97
N ALA A 67 -7.38 4.42 9.10
CA ALA A 67 -8.52 3.52 9.08
C ALA A 67 -9.24 3.50 7.72
N GLU A 68 -10.01 2.44 7.49
CA GLU A 68 -11.03 2.37 6.45
C GLU A 68 -12.37 1.98 7.10
N LYS A 69 -13.47 2.61 6.71
CA LYS A 69 -14.78 2.40 7.36
C LYS A 69 -15.94 2.50 6.38
N HIS A 70 -16.77 1.47 6.32
CA HIS A 70 -18.03 1.50 5.55
C HIS A 70 -19.13 2.20 6.37
N TYR A 71 -20.02 2.96 5.72
CA TYR A 71 -21.06 3.75 6.40
C TYR A 71 -22.38 3.84 5.64
N THR A 72 -23.48 3.95 6.40
CA THR A 72 -24.82 4.26 5.88
C THR A 72 -25.08 5.77 5.89
N SER A 73 -24.62 6.47 6.94
CA SER A 73 -24.70 7.93 7.08
C SER A 73 -23.42 8.49 7.70
N LEU A 74 -23.06 9.73 7.34
CA LEU A 74 -21.82 10.41 7.73
C LEU A 74 -22.16 11.82 8.23
N ASP A 75 -21.87 12.11 9.50
CA ASP A 75 -21.95 13.47 10.05
C ASP A 75 -20.56 14.13 9.93
N ARG A 76 -20.42 15.10 9.04
CA ARG A 76 -19.14 15.79 8.79
C ARG A 76 -18.71 16.72 9.94
N GLN A 77 -19.60 17.05 10.86
CA GLN A 77 -19.33 17.95 12.00
C GLN A 77 -19.04 17.17 13.29
N ASN A 78 -19.65 16.01 13.47
CA ASN A 78 -19.53 15.19 14.67
C ASN A 78 -19.48 13.69 14.32
N ASP A 79 -18.28 13.14 14.16
CA ASP A 79 -18.08 11.75 13.70
C ASP A 79 -18.74 10.70 14.63
N ARG A 80 -19.07 11.05 15.88
CA ARG A 80 -19.84 10.19 16.80
C ARG A 80 -21.29 9.96 16.36
N ARG A 81 -21.76 10.66 15.32
CA ARG A 81 -23.07 10.47 14.67
C ARG A 81 -22.96 9.76 13.32
N THR A 82 -21.75 9.43 12.86
CA THR A 82 -21.54 8.58 11.69
C THR A 82 -22.10 7.18 11.96
N VAL A 83 -22.99 6.71 11.08
CA VAL A 83 -23.67 5.42 11.20
C VAL A 83 -22.89 4.41 10.36
N LEU A 84 -21.97 3.69 11.02
CA LEU A 84 -21.14 2.66 10.40
C LEU A 84 -21.92 1.41 9.99
N THR A 85 -21.43 0.71 8.98
CA THR A 85 -21.95 -0.58 8.51
C THR A 85 -20.77 -1.41 7.97
N GLY A 86 -21.01 -2.63 7.49
CA GLY A 86 -20.00 -3.44 6.80
C GLY A 86 -18.76 -3.70 7.67
N VAL A 87 -17.56 -3.58 7.08
CA VAL A 87 -16.28 -3.72 7.77
C VAL A 87 -15.66 -2.36 8.06
N CYS A 88 -15.07 -2.22 9.23
CA CYS A 88 -14.12 -1.16 9.57
C CYS A 88 -12.77 -1.80 9.94
N ARG A 89 -11.66 -1.29 9.40
CA ARG A 89 -10.29 -1.63 9.82
C ARG A 89 -9.58 -0.38 10.34
N THR A 90 -8.70 -0.55 11.32
CA THR A 90 -7.75 0.49 11.76
C THR A 90 -6.33 -0.03 11.65
N PHE A 91 -5.35 0.88 11.54
CA PHE A 91 -3.95 0.56 11.29
C PHE A 91 -3.01 1.25 12.28
N HIS A 92 -2.01 0.49 12.72
CA HIS A 92 -0.87 0.96 13.52
C HIS A 92 -0.01 1.95 12.70
N LYS A 93 0.80 2.75 13.40
CA LYS A 93 1.82 3.63 12.78
C LYS A 93 2.91 2.89 11.98
N SER A 94 2.92 1.56 11.98
CA SER A 94 3.76 0.71 11.12
C SER A 94 3.12 0.37 9.77
N GLY A 95 1.83 0.70 9.57
CA GLY A 95 1.01 0.22 8.46
C GLY A 95 0.37 -1.16 8.70
N ARG A 96 0.65 -1.82 9.84
CA ARG A 96 -0.01 -3.07 10.23
C ARG A 96 -1.47 -2.86 10.61
N VAL A 97 -2.31 -3.88 10.44
CA VAL A 97 -3.66 -3.88 11.02
C VAL A 97 -3.57 -3.75 12.54
N GLU A 98 -4.38 -2.86 13.12
CA GLU A 98 -4.56 -2.67 14.56
C GLU A 98 -5.86 -3.33 15.03
N SER A 99 -6.95 -3.13 14.28
CA SER A 99 -8.23 -3.75 14.56
C SER A 99 -9.07 -4.01 13.30
N VAL A 100 -9.98 -4.97 13.40
CA VAL A 100 -11.05 -5.22 12.41
C VAL A 100 -12.35 -5.36 13.17
N MET A 101 -13.41 -4.65 12.77
CA MET A 101 -14.72 -4.74 13.40
C MET A 101 -15.85 -4.66 12.38
N GLN A 102 -16.81 -5.57 12.50
CA GLN A 102 -18.03 -5.58 11.69
C GLN A 102 -19.13 -4.75 12.35
N TYR A 103 -19.85 -3.98 11.54
CA TYR A 103 -20.93 -3.09 11.97
C TYR A 103 -22.22 -3.36 11.19
N ARG A 104 -23.35 -3.18 11.88
CA ARG A 104 -24.70 -3.14 11.29
C ARG A 104 -25.45 -1.97 11.90
N ASN A 105 -25.89 -1.01 11.08
CA ASN A 105 -26.69 0.15 11.50
C ASN A 105 -26.09 0.91 12.71
N GLY A 106 -24.79 1.18 12.68
CA GLY A 106 -24.06 1.91 13.72
C GLY A 106 -23.65 1.10 14.95
N LYS A 107 -23.99 -0.20 15.02
CA LYS A 107 -23.65 -1.08 16.14
C LYS A 107 -22.69 -2.19 15.72
N ALA A 108 -21.76 -2.57 16.59
CA ALA A 108 -20.88 -3.72 16.35
C ALA A 108 -21.71 -5.02 16.27
N ASP A 109 -21.53 -5.81 15.20
CA ASP A 109 -22.36 -6.98 14.92
C ASP A 109 -21.57 -7.97 14.04
N GLY A 110 -21.28 -9.16 14.57
CA GLY A 110 -20.38 -10.14 13.97
C GLY A 110 -19.05 -10.28 14.72
N ARG A 111 -18.04 -10.86 14.05
CA ARG A 111 -16.68 -11.01 14.58
C ARG A 111 -15.89 -9.70 14.51
N ALA A 112 -15.07 -9.46 15.52
CA ALA A 112 -14.04 -8.41 15.55
C ALA A 112 -12.69 -8.98 16.02
N LEU A 113 -11.60 -8.28 15.69
CA LEU A 113 -10.21 -8.65 15.97
C LEU A 113 -9.45 -7.42 16.46
N SER A 114 -8.45 -7.63 17.32
CA SER A 114 -7.40 -6.65 17.61
C SER A 114 -6.02 -7.30 17.55
N PHE A 115 -5.01 -6.50 17.21
CA PHE A 115 -3.64 -6.94 16.94
C PHE A 115 -2.63 -6.05 17.66
N PHE A 116 -1.59 -6.67 18.21
CA PHE A 116 -0.44 -5.98 18.76
C PHE A 116 0.40 -5.30 17.66
N PRO A 117 1.23 -4.28 17.97
CA PRO A 117 2.14 -3.66 16.99
C PRO A 117 3.14 -4.66 16.35
N SER A 118 3.40 -5.79 17.02
CA SER A 118 4.16 -6.94 16.50
C SER A 118 3.49 -7.63 15.30
N GLY A 119 2.18 -7.42 15.10
CA GLY A 119 1.35 -8.14 14.15
C GLY A 119 0.70 -9.40 14.74
N ASN A 120 1.00 -9.79 15.98
CA ASN A 120 0.34 -10.92 16.62
C ASN A 120 -1.10 -10.54 17.04
N ILE A 121 -2.01 -11.52 17.01
CA ILE A 121 -3.41 -11.34 17.43
C ILE A 121 -3.41 -11.10 18.93
N GLY A 122 -4.10 -10.05 19.39
CA GLY A 122 -4.32 -9.78 20.82
C GLY A 122 -5.70 -10.22 21.30
N MET A 123 -6.75 -9.94 20.53
CA MET A 123 -8.10 -10.42 20.85
C MET A 123 -8.89 -10.86 19.62
N LYS A 124 -9.76 -11.84 19.81
CA LYS A 124 -10.87 -12.19 18.91
C LYS A 124 -12.17 -12.04 19.68
N LEU A 125 -13.09 -11.23 19.18
CA LEU A 125 -14.32 -10.84 19.86
C LEU A 125 -15.56 -11.20 19.03
N SER A 126 -16.66 -11.53 19.70
CA SER A 126 -17.98 -11.76 19.09
C SER A 126 -18.98 -10.73 19.59
N TYR A 127 -19.58 -9.98 18.68
CA TYR A 127 -20.59 -8.97 18.96
C TYR A 127 -21.95 -9.32 18.33
N ARG A 128 -23.02 -8.91 18.99
CA ARG A 128 -24.39 -8.92 18.46
C ARG A 128 -25.10 -7.63 18.90
N ASN A 129 -25.68 -6.87 17.98
CA ASN A 129 -26.42 -5.64 18.25
C ASN A 129 -25.69 -4.62 19.18
N GLY A 130 -24.36 -4.57 19.12
CA GLY A 130 -23.52 -3.64 19.88
C GLY A 130 -23.00 -4.13 21.24
N VAL A 131 -23.29 -5.37 21.65
CA VAL A 131 -22.79 -5.97 22.90
C VAL A 131 -22.06 -7.29 22.63
N LEU A 132 -21.15 -7.69 23.53
CA LEU A 132 -20.44 -8.96 23.42
C LEU A 132 -21.41 -10.14 23.59
N ASP A 133 -21.42 -11.06 22.64
CA ASP A 133 -22.29 -12.23 22.61
C ASP A 133 -21.65 -13.34 21.77
N GLY A 134 -21.32 -14.47 22.42
CA GLY A 134 -20.54 -15.56 21.83
C GLY A 134 -19.16 -15.77 22.47
N PRO A 135 -18.30 -16.60 21.87
CA PRO A 135 -16.95 -16.84 22.37
C PRO A 135 -16.04 -15.64 22.08
N CYS A 136 -15.10 -15.37 22.98
CA CYS A 136 -14.06 -14.36 22.84
C CYS A 136 -12.73 -14.94 23.33
N TYR A 137 -11.63 -14.60 22.68
CA TYR A 137 -10.29 -15.15 22.94
C TYR A 137 -9.30 -14.01 23.13
N THR A 138 -8.43 -14.12 24.13
CA THR A 138 -7.39 -13.13 24.48
C THR A 138 -6.03 -13.80 24.51
N TYR A 139 -5.03 -13.16 23.92
CA TYR A 139 -3.71 -13.71 23.66
C TYR A 139 -2.60 -12.77 24.18
N ASP A 140 -1.45 -13.34 24.53
CA ASP A 140 -0.25 -12.56 24.84
C ASP A 140 0.46 -12.05 23.57
N GLU A 141 1.47 -11.18 23.71
CA GLU A 141 2.22 -10.66 22.55
C GLU A 141 3.02 -11.74 21.79
N ASN A 142 3.18 -12.94 22.35
CA ASN A 142 3.83 -14.09 21.72
C ASN A 142 2.85 -14.97 20.92
N GLY A 143 1.53 -14.74 21.04
CA GLY A 143 0.48 -15.52 20.39
C GLY A 143 -0.04 -16.71 21.22
N HIS A 144 0.33 -16.84 22.49
CA HIS A 144 -0.27 -17.82 23.39
C HIS A 144 -1.70 -17.39 23.77
N LEU A 145 -2.65 -18.32 23.72
CA LEU A 145 -4.01 -18.08 24.19
C LEU A 145 -4.01 -18.00 25.73
N GLU A 146 -4.19 -16.80 26.29
CA GLU A 146 -4.27 -16.59 27.74
C GLU A 146 -5.66 -16.91 28.29
N TYR A 147 -6.73 -16.50 27.59
CA TYR A 147 -8.10 -16.64 28.09
C TYR A 147 -9.12 -16.91 26.98
N THR A 148 -9.98 -17.91 27.22
CA THR A 148 -11.25 -18.11 26.51
C THR A 148 -12.40 -17.62 27.40
N THR A 149 -13.13 -16.61 26.95
CA THR A 149 -14.38 -16.14 27.60
C THR A 149 -15.61 -16.45 26.75
N VAL A 150 -16.76 -16.58 27.40
CA VAL A 150 -18.06 -16.70 26.74
C VAL A 150 -18.97 -15.61 27.27
N TRP A 151 -19.49 -14.78 26.37
CA TRP A 151 -20.37 -13.67 26.68
C TRP A 151 -21.79 -13.95 26.18
N ARG A 152 -22.79 -13.36 26.84
CA ARG A 152 -24.18 -13.37 26.39
C ARG A 152 -24.84 -12.03 26.71
N ASN A 153 -25.39 -11.36 25.70
CA ASN A 153 -26.03 -10.04 25.84
C ASN A 153 -25.18 -9.00 26.62
N GLY A 154 -23.85 -9.03 26.47
CA GLY A 154 -22.91 -8.15 27.18
C GLY A 154 -22.50 -8.59 28.58
N ALA A 155 -23.01 -9.69 29.11
CA ALA A 155 -22.58 -10.27 30.40
C ALA A 155 -21.57 -11.42 30.19
N LYS A 156 -20.51 -11.47 31.00
CA LYS A 156 -19.54 -12.59 31.01
C LYS A 156 -20.20 -13.81 31.68
N VAL A 157 -20.37 -14.90 30.94
CA VAL A 157 -21.01 -16.14 31.42
C VAL A 157 -19.97 -17.16 31.90
N ARG A 158 -18.80 -17.21 31.25
CA ARG A 158 -17.70 -18.13 31.59
C ARG A 158 -16.36 -17.52 31.22
N GLU A 159 -15.33 -17.87 31.98
CA GLU A 159 -13.93 -17.57 31.74
C GLU A 159 -13.11 -18.83 32.01
N ILE A 160 -12.13 -19.11 31.16
CA ILE A 160 -11.19 -20.24 31.28
C ILE A 160 -9.82 -19.72 30.86
N GLN A 161 -8.78 -19.99 31.63
CA GLN A 161 -7.40 -19.71 31.24
C GLN A 161 -6.96 -20.71 30.15
N GLY A 162 -6.42 -20.20 29.05
CA GLY A 162 -6.17 -20.98 27.84
C GLY A 162 -7.46 -21.47 27.18
N GLY A 163 -7.48 -22.75 26.82
CA GLY A 163 -8.58 -23.41 26.12
C GLY A 163 -8.22 -23.74 24.67
N LYS A 164 -9.19 -23.62 23.76
CA LYS A 164 -8.97 -23.80 22.32
C LYS A 164 -9.78 -22.76 21.56
N ASP A 165 -9.13 -22.04 20.65
CA ASP A 165 -9.84 -21.26 19.65
C ASP A 165 -10.54 -22.20 18.65
N HIS A 166 -11.82 -21.91 18.40
CA HIS A 166 -12.67 -22.61 17.45
C HIS A 166 -12.75 -21.92 16.08
N TYR A 167 -12.10 -20.75 15.92
CA TYR A 167 -11.93 -20.07 14.63
C TYR A 167 -10.65 -20.45 13.88
N ILE A 168 -9.71 -21.12 14.54
CA ILE A 168 -8.51 -21.68 13.91
C ILE A 168 -8.86 -23.04 13.30
N ASP A 169 -8.65 -23.19 12.00
CA ASP A 169 -8.82 -24.46 11.30
C ASP A 169 -7.77 -25.51 11.74
N ARG A 170 -8.15 -26.79 11.71
CA ARG A 170 -7.28 -27.87 12.21
C ARG A 170 -6.28 -28.40 11.18
N GLN A 171 -6.46 -28.10 9.90
CA GLN A 171 -5.61 -28.55 8.80
C GLN A 171 -4.61 -27.45 8.41
N THR A 172 -5.06 -26.20 8.28
CA THR A 172 -4.15 -25.09 7.93
C THR A 172 -3.52 -24.40 9.15
N ASN A 173 -4.12 -24.53 10.35
CA ASN A 173 -3.77 -23.77 11.55
C ASN A 173 -3.97 -22.24 11.41
N GLU A 174 -4.81 -21.81 10.47
CA GLU A 174 -5.13 -20.41 10.21
C GLU A 174 -6.58 -20.05 10.62
N ASP A 175 -6.87 -18.76 10.74
CA ASP A 175 -8.22 -18.23 10.87
C ASP A 175 -8.57 -17.46 9.59
N ALA A 176 -9.32 -18.08 8.66
CA ALA A 176 -9.60 -17.52 7.34
C ALA A 176 -10.44 -16.21 7.35
N PHE A 177 -10.95 -15.79 8.51
CA PHE A 177 -11.50 -14.44 8.71
C PHE A 177 -10.42 -13.43 9.09
N CYS A 178 -9.39 -13.84 9.84
CA CYS A 178 -8.22 -13.03 10.15
C CYS A 178 -7.42 -12.74 8.88
N GLU A 179 -6.90 -13.77 8.20
CA GLU A 179 -5.94 -13.60 7.10
C GLU A 179 -6.51 -12.82 5.91
N ARG A 180 -7.84 -12.89 5.71
CA ARG A 180 -8.59 -12.06 4.76
C ARG A 180 -8.29 -10.57 4.89
N PHE A 181 -8.09 -10.06 6.10
CA PHE A 181 -7.87 -8.64 6.34
C PHE A 181 -6.41 -8.25 6.47
N ARG A 182 -5.49 -9.20 6.20
CA ARG A 182 -4.04 -9.03 6.24
C ARG A 182 -3.35 -9.14 4.88
N HIS A 183 -4.08 -9.52 3.82
CA HIS A 183 -3.50 -9.74 2.49
C HIS A 183 -2.80 -8.50 1.90
N ASP A 184 -3.18 -7.32 2.36
CA ASP A 184 -2.66 -6.00 1.99
C ASP A 184 -1.75 -5.38 3.06
N GLU A 185 -1.50 -6.05 4.19
CA GLU A 185 -0.67 -5.54 5.29
C GLU A 185 0.74 -5.17 4.79
N ALA A 186 1.34 -5.99 3.92
CA ALA A 186 2.65 -5.72 3.32
C ALA A 186 2.69 -4.42 2.47
N LEU A 187 1.62 -4.14 1.71
CA LEU A 187 1.51 -2.94 0.88
C LEU A 187 1.38 -1.68 1.75
N ILE A 188 0.50 -1.73 2.76
CA ILE A 188 0.25 -0.60 3.67
C ILE A 188 1.49 -0.35 4.55
N MET A 189 2.21 -1.40 4.96
CA MET A 189 3.52 -1.29 5.63
C MET A 189 4.60 -0.67 4.71
N ALA A 190 4.63 -1.01 3.42
CA ALA A 190 5.59 -0.43 2.48
C ALA A 190 5.33 1.08 2.29
N GLN A 191 4.07 1.47 2.05
CA GLN A 191 3.66 2.88 1.98
C GLN A 191 4.01 3.64 3.27
N SER A 192 3.72 3.05 4.44
CA SER A 192 4.07 3.61 5.75
C SER A 192 5.57 3.83 5.92
N LYS A 193 6.42 2.88 5.50
CA LYS A 193 7.89 3.01 5.60
C LYS A 193 8.42 4.12 4.71
N THR A 194 7.90 4.27 3.49
CA THR A 194 8.28 5.36 2.58
C THR A 194 7.94 6.72 3.19
N ILE A 195 6.71 6.89 3.68
CA ILE A 195 6.24 8.13 4.32
C ILE A 195 7.11 8.54 5.53
N SER A 196 7.56 7.58 6.34
CA SER A 196 8.50 7.84 7.44
C SER A 196 9.88 8.29 6.93
N ARG A 197 10.47 7.53 6.01
CA ARG A 197 11.82 7.83 5.46
C ARG A 197 11.90 9.19 4.78
N THR A 198 10.87 9.59 4.02
CA THR A 198 10.81 10.91 3.36
C THR A 198 10.82 12.08 4.35
N ARG A 199 10.45 11.85 5.62
CA ARG A 199 10.54 12.86 6.68
C ARG A 199 11.91 12.91 7.34
N GLU A 200 12.57 11.76 7.49
CA GLU A 200 13.94 11.65 8.00
C GLU A 200 14.92 12.30 7.01
N SER A 201 14.81 11.99 5.71
CA SER A 201 15.57 12.65 4.64
C SER A 201 15.15 14.09 4.35
N GLY A 202 14.16 14.62 5.08
CA GLY A 202 13.70 16.02 5.00
C GLY A 202 14.45 16.95 5.94
N ILE A 203 15.34 16.42 6.80
CA ILE A 203 16.19 17.19 7.69
C ILE A 203 17.54 17.41 6.99
N PRO A 204 17.95 18.67 6.67
CA PRO A 204 19.33 18.93 6.29
C PRO A 204 20.22 18.81 7.52
N GLU A 205 21.16 17.87 7.52
CA GLU A 205 22.25 17.83 8.49
C GLU A 205 23.17 19.04 8.27
N SER A 206 22.97 20.10 9.06
CA SER A 206 23.99 21.13 9.25
C SER A 206 25.07 20.57 10.17
N GLY A 207 26.23 20.24 9.60
CA GLY A 207 27.25 19.43 10.27
C GLY A 207 28.04 20.12 11.38
N GLU A 208 28.71 19.25 12.14
CA GLU A 208 29.96 19.46 12.86
C GLU A 208 30.07 20.60 13.89
N SER A 209 30.15 20.19 15.16
CA SER A 209 31.34 20.50 15.96
C SER A 209 31.65 19.35 16.92
N GLU A 210 32.75 18.64 16.70
CA GLU A 210 33.40 17.91 17.80
C GLU A 210 34.08 18.93 18.73
N ASP A 211 33.87 18.81 20.04
CA ASP A 211 34.91 19.17 21.01
C ASP A 211 34.82 18.27 22.27
N ARG A 212 35.89 18.24 23.05
CA ARG A 212 36.18 17.22 24.07
C ARG A 212 35.58 17.54 25.45
N PRO A 213 35.39 16.51 26.31
CA PRO A 213 34.74 16.69 27.61
C PRO A 213 35.71 17.10 28.74
N GLU A 214 35.53 18.30 29.31
CA GLU A 214 36.17 18.70 30.58
C GLU A 214 35.19 19.27 31.63
N LYS A 215 34.86 18.40 32.61
CA LYS A 215 34.83 18.61 34.08
C LYS A 215 34.27 19.89 34.76
N HIS A 216 33.45 19.61 35.79
CA HIS A 216 33.12 20.45 36.98
C HIS A 216 32.23 21.69 36.70
N VAL A 217 31.42 22.22 37.64
CA VAL A 217 31.60 22.41 39.10
C VAL A 217 30.27 22.26 39.89
N THR A 218 30.29 21.51 41.02
CA THR A 218 29.41 21.47 42.24
C THR A 218 27.88 21.64 42.12
N SER A 219 27.06 20.86 42.83
CA SER A 219 26.84 21.04 44.29
C SER A 219 26.47 19.77 45.09
N ASP A 220 26.83 19.76 46.38
CA ASP A 220 26.66 18.65 47.34
C ASP A 220 25.23 18.38 47.84
N VAL A 221 24.94 17.10 48.15
CA VAL A 221 24.45 16.63 49.47
C VAL A 221 25.12 15.26 49.76
N ARG A 222 25.36 14.91 51.03
CA ARG A 222 26.12 13.71 51.47
C ARG A 222 25.25 12.65 52.17
N GLN A 223 25.62 11.38 52.02
CA GLN A 223 25.80 10.30 53.05
C GLN A 223 26.17 9.00 52.29
N GLU A 224 27.29 8.31 52.57
CA GLU A 224 27.55 7.38 53.71
C GLU A 224 26.53 6.22 53.77
N ASP A 225 26.87 4.93 53.82
CA ASP A 225 28.13 4.16 53.62
C ASP A 225 27.70 2.67 53.36
N VAL A 226 28.46 1.75 52.75
CA VAL A 226 29.41 0.77 53.37
C VAL A 226 29.91 -0.19 52.24
N ARG A 227 31.09 -0.80 52.41
CA ARG A 227 31.83 -1.63 51.42
C ARG A 227 31.69 -3.16 51.59
N ARG A 228 31.89 -3.92 50.49
CA ARG A 228 32.84 -5.06 50.29
C ARG A 228 32.51 -5.86 49.01
N ASP A 229 33.43 -6.10 48.07
CA ASP A 229 34.54 -7.10 48.00
C ASP A 229 34.04 -8.52 47.66
N ALA A 230 34.63 -9.34 46.76
CA ALA A 230 35.75 -9.16 45.82
C ALA A 230 35.74 -10.23 44.67
N ASP A 231 36.77 -10.25 43.82
CA ASP A 231 36.95 -11.04 42.59
C ASP A 231 37.05 -12.59 42.72
N PHE A 232 36.87 -13.30 41.60
CA PHE A 232 37.89 -14.28 41.15
C PHE A 232 37.91 -14.54 39.62
N GLN A 233 39.01 -15.12 39.11
CA GLN A 233 39.30 -15.35 37.67
C GLN A 233 39.70 -16.81 37.35
N GLY A 234 39.72 -17.16 36.05
CA GLY A 234 40.44 -18.33 35.48
C GLY A 234 39.51 -19.37 34.82
N SER A 235 39.66 -19.83 33.56
CA SER A 235 40.83 -20.41 32.82
C SER A 235 41.11 -21.88 33.22
N HIS A 236 41.41 -22.85 32.35
CA HIS A 236 42.31 -22.83 31.17
C HIS A 236 42.08 -24.01 30.16
N THR A 237 42.53 -23.84 28.91
CA THR A 237 43.14 -24.80 27.90
C THR A 237 43.22 -26.32 28.16
N ALA A 238 43.35 -27.28 27.21
CA ALA A 238 43.26 -27.43 25.72
C ALA A 238 43.52 -28.97 25.41
N GLY A 239 43.65 -29.57 24.20
CA GLY A 239 43.70 -29.18 22.77
C GLY A 239 44.27 -30.33 21.88
N LYS A 240 44.72 -30.02 20.64
CA LYS A 240 45.45 -30.85 19.61
C LYS A 240 44.66 -31.63 18.52
N THR A 241 44.90 -31.25 17.26
CA THR A 241 44.73 -31.94 15.96
C THR A 241 46.07 -32.64 15.54
N PRO A 242 46.34 -33.18 14.31
CA PRO A 242 45.67 -33.09 12.98
C PRO A 242 45.40 -34.47 12.29
N SER A 243 44.77 -34.66 11.12
CA SER A 243 44.70 -33.95 9.82
C SER A 243 43.50 -34.53 8.99
N LYS A 244 43.26 -34.47 7.65
CA LYS A 244 44.04 -34.04 6.46
C LYS A 244 43.14 -33.82 5.20
N ALA A 245 43.04 -32.58 4.68
CA ALA A 245 42.40 -32.21 3.39
C ALA A 245 40.87 -32.50 3.25
N ARG A 246 40.08 -31.87 2.37
CA ARG A 246 40.39 -31.02 1.20
C ARG A 246 39.22 -30.01 0.91
N ASP A 247 39.54 -28.86 0.30
CA ASP A 247 38.70 -27.89 -0.43
C ASP A 247 37.28 -27.50 0.11
N GLY A 248 37.10 -26.23 0.51
CA GLY A 248 35.80 -25.63 0.92
C GLY A 248 35.76 -24.10 0.76
N ARG A 249 34.56 -23.52 0.59
CA ARG A 249 34.33 -22.08 0.29
C ARG A 249 34.16 -21.23 1.57
N PRO A 250 34.39 -19.88 1.51
CA PRO A 250 34.10 -18.98 2.64
C PRO A 250 32.60 -18.87 2.93
N SER A 251 32.25 -18.44 4.15
CA SER A 251 30.88 -18.47 4.68
C SER A 251 29.98 -17.34 4.15
N LYS A 252 28.67 -17.61 4.25
CA LYS A 252 27.65 -16.62 4.60
C LYS A 252 26.83 -17.23 5.73
N ASP A 253 26.71 -16.52 6.85
CA ASP A 253 25.74 -16.87 7.87
C ASP A 253 24.33 -16.58 7.33
N MET A 254 23.47 -17.59 7.37
CA MET A 254 22.05 -17.51 7.00
C MET A 254 21.22 -17.49 8.27
N THR A 255 20.19 -16.64 8.36
CA THR A 255 19.28 -16.69 9.52
C THR A 255 18.32 -17.87 9.40
N LYS A 256 17.81 -18.31 10.54
CA LYS A 256 16.91 -19.48 10.64
C LYS A 256 15.57 -19.31 9.88
N GLU A 257 15.25 -18.08 9.49
CA GLU A 257 14.11 -17.74 8.65
C GLU A 257 14.37 -18.05 7.17
N GLN A 258 15.62 -18.12 6.74
CA GLN A 258 16.01 -18.41 5.35
C GLN A 258 16.05 -19.91 5.06
N GLU A 259 16.29 -20.77 6.06
CA GLU A 259 16.13 -22.23 5.93
C GLU A 259 14.65 -22.61 5.69
N LEU A 260 13.71 -21.90 6.31
CA LEU A 260 12.26 -22.12 6.16
C LEU A 260 11.70 -21.77 4.77
N VAL A 261 12.51 -21.18 3.89
CA VAL A 261 12.13 -20.79 2.51
C VAL A 261 12.75 -21.72 1.46
N ALA A 262 13.64 -22.64 1.85
CA ALA A 262 14.47 -23.42 0.92
C ALA A 262 13.81 -24.70 0.36
N ASP A 263 12.73 -25.21 0.98
CA ASP A 263 12.28 -26.60 0.82
C ASP A 263 10.89 -26.79 0.16
N VAL A 264 10.70 -26.21 -1.04
CA VAL A 264 9.77 -26.78 -2.05
C VAL A 264 10.42 -26.70 -3.43
N LYS A 265 10.46 -27.84 -4.15
CA LYS A 265 11.16 -28.00 -5.44
C LYS A 265 10.30 -28.80 -6.43
N TYR A 266 9.89 -28.18 -7.55
CA TYR A 266 9.22 -28.84 -8.69
C TYR A 266 9.65 -28.20 -10.05
N PRO A 267 9.39 -28.85 -11.21
CA PRO A 267 10.48 -29.12 -12.17
C PRO A 267 10.47 -28.30 -13.49
N ASP A 268 11.35 -28.70 -14.41
CA ASP A 268 11.83 -27.96 -15.58
C ASP A 268 10.84 -27.69 -16.73
N ARG A 269 11.14 -26.64 -17.49
CA ARG A 269 10.57 -26.32 -18.82
C ARG A 269 11.03 -27.32 -19.90
N LEU A 270 10.12 -27.69 -20.80
CA LEU A 270 10.38 -28.14 -22.19
C LEU A 270 9.20 -27.64 -23.10
N PRO A 271 9.31 -27.61 -24.44
CA PRO A 271 9.71 -26.39 -25.14
C PRO A 271 8.67 -25.88 -26.16
N ALA A 272 8.98 -24.77 -26.84
CA ALA A 272 8.18 -24.23 -27.94
C ALA A 272 8.50 -24.89 -29.29
N ASP A 273 7.57 -24.82 -30.24
CA ASP A 273 7.79 -25.19 -31.64
C ASP A 273 7.04 -24.26 -32.61
N SER A 274 7.39 -24.30 -33.91
CA SER A 274 7.18 -23.16 -34.84
C SER A 274 6.31 -23.40 -36.08
N ALA A 275 5.64 -22.35 -36.59
CA ALA A 275 5.05 -22.28 -37.94
C ALA A 275 4.92 -20.81 -38.42
N SER A 276 4.87 -20.56 -39.75
CA SER A 276 5.03 -19.20 -40.32
C SER A 276 4.34 -18.95 -41.68
N ALA A 277 3.73 -17.76 -41.84
CA ALA A 277 3.45 -16.96 -43.06
C ALA A 277 2.64 -15.71 -42.62
N ARG A 278 2.91 -14.44 -43.01
CA ARG A 278 3.03 -13.80 -44.35
C ARG A 278 1.74 -13.87 -45.17
N ASP A 279 1.16 -12.79 -45.71
CA ASP A 279 1.48 -11.33 -45.72
C ASP A 279 0.21 -10.57 -46.23
N GLU A 280 0.01 -9.24 -46.25
CA GLU A 280 0.85 -8.04 -46.07
C GLU A 280 0.11 -6.93 -45.25
N LYS A 281 0.86 -5.89 -44.82
CA LYS A 281 0.53 -4.43 -44.72
C LYS A 281 -0.96 -4.03 -44.55
N THR A 282 -1.37 -3.44 -43.42
CA THR A 282 -0.83 -2.18 -42.88
C THR A 282 -0.32 -2.35 -41.45
N VAL A 283 0.99 -2.52 -41.29
CA VAL A 283 1.59 -3.01 -40.05
C VAL A 283 2.29 -1.88 -39.30
N ILE A 284 1.80 -1.56 -38.09
CA ILE A 284 2.65 -0.98 -37.04
C ILE A 284 3.49 -2.15 -36.49
N ALA A 285 4.74 -2.22 -36.92
CA ALA A 285 5.64 -3.31 -36.60
C ALA A 285 6.17 -3.16 -35.17
N SER A 286 5.93 -4.18 -34.35
CA SER A 286 6.57 -4.34 -33.05
C SER A 286 7.96 -4.96 -33.25
N GLU A 287 8.91 -4.15 -33.71
CA GLU A 287 10.33 -4.49 -33.78
C GLU A 287 11.10 -3.64 -32.75
N ASP A 288 12.01 -4.30 -32.04
CA ASP A 288 13.01 -3.78 -31.09
C ASP A 288 12.65 -2.54 -30.25
N GLY A 289 12.14 -2.81 -29.04
CA GLY A 289 12.18 -1.88 -27.90
C GLY A 289 11.03 -0.88 -27.75
N GLN A 290 10.11 -0.80 -28.71
CA GLN A 290 8.91 0.05 -28.57
C GLN A 290 7.94 -0.50 -27.50
N SER A 291 7.42 0.37 -26.63
CA SER A 291 6.44 -0.01 -25.61
C SER A 291 5.11 -0.41 -26.24
N PHE A 292 4.50 -1.49 -25.74
CA PHE A 292 3.15 -1.93 -26.14
C PHE A 292 2.09 -0.86 -25.87
N PHE A 293 2.22 -0.17 -24.72
CA PHE A 293 1.38 0.97 -24.37
C PHE A 293 2.11 2.28 -24.72
N PRO A 294 1.55 3.16 -25.57
CA PRO A 294 2.22 4.40 -25.99
C PRO A 294 2.08 5.49 -24.93
N PHE A 295 3.14 5.72 -24.14
CA PHE A 295 3.10 6.62 -22.98
C PHE A 295 2.54 8.01 -23.33
N SER A 296 3.12 8.69 -24.34
CA SER A 296 2.79 10.08 -24.66
C SER A 296 1.32 10.28 -25.10
N TYR A 297 0.70 9.25 -25.68
CA TYR A 297 -0.71 9.29 -26.06
C TYR A 297 -1.62 9.11 -24.84
N LEU A 298 -1.33 8.13 -23.96
CA LEU A 298 -2.10 7.91 -22.74
C LEU A 298 -1.93 9.07 -21.73
N TYR A 299 -0.75 9.70 -21.72
CA TYR A 299 -0.50 10.95 -21.00
C TYR A 299 -1.33 12.12 -21.57
N GLY A 300 -1.50 12.21 -22.89
CA GLY A 300 -2.36 13.22 -23.54
C GLY A 300 -3.81 13.14 -23.05
N LEU A 301 -4.38 11.93 -23.03
CA LEU A 301 -5.73 11.64 -22.53
C LEU A 301 -5.97 12.04 -21.05
N LEU A 302 -4.92 12.20 -20.24
CA LEU A 302 -5.05 12.56 -18.83
C LEU A 302 -4.64 14.02 -18.54
N SER A 303 -3.60 14.51 -19.21
CA SER A 303 -3.04 15.85 -18.97
C SER A 303 -3.82 16.98 -19.65
N ARG A 304 -4.50 16.73 -20.78
CA ARG A 304 -5.20 17.76 -21.55
C ARG A 304 -6.71 17.59 -21.41
N GLU A 305 -7.41 18.63 -20.96
CA GLU A 305 -8.87 18.55 -20.76
C GLU A 305 -9.61 18.22 -22.07
N GLU A 306 -9.19 18.83 -23.19
CA GLU A 306 -9.72 18.57 -24.54
C GLU A 306 -9.51 17.12 -25.01
N GLU A 307 -8.41 16.48 -24.63
CA GLU A 307 -8.15 15.08 -24.98
C GLU A 307 -8.81 14.10 -24.00
N SER A 308 -9.09 14.53 -22.77
CA SER A 308 -9.68 13.68 -21.73
C SER A 308 -11.13 13.28 -21.99
N LEU A 309 -11.88 14.04 -22.79
CA LEU A 309 -13.18 13.60 -23.29
C LEU A 309 -12.99 12.75 -24.55
N LYS A 310 -13.42 11.49 -24.53
CA LYS A 310 -13.36 10.55 -25.67
C LYS A 310 -14.68 9.83 -25.84
N ARG A 311 -15.06 9.52 -27.08
CA ARG A 311 -16.22 8.63 -27.33
C ARG A 311 -15.87 7.20 -26.95
N ILE A 312 -16.86 6.45 -26.47
CA ILE A 312 -16.68 5.03 -26.14
C ILE A 312 -16.31 4.22 -27.41
N ASP A 313 -16.81 4.61 -28.58
CA ASP A 313 -16.41 4.04 -29.88
C ASP A 313 -14.93 4.28 -30.21
N GLU A 314 -14.38 5.45 -29.86
CA GLU A 314 -12.98 5.80 -30.10
C GLU A 314 -12.05 5.01 -29.18
N LEU A 315 -12.44 4.82 -27.92
CA LEU A 315 -11.74 3.92 -26.98
C LEU A 315 -11.80 2.46 -27.45
N THR A 316 -12.94 2.01 -27.96
CA THR A 316 -13.08 0.66 -28.56
C THR A 316 -12.19 0.51 -29.81
N GLY A 317 -12.07 1.56 -30.62
CA GLY A 317 -11.14 1.63 -31.76
C GLY A 317 -9.65 1.65 -31.35
N LEU A 318 -9.33 2.25 -30.21
CA LEU A 318 -7.99 2.20 -29.61
C LEU A 318 -7.60 0.77 -29.21
N GLY A 319 -8.54 -0.05 -28.73
CA GLY A 319 -8.28 -1.45 -28.36
C GLY A 319 -7.65 -2.24 -29.50
N ARG A 320 -8.27 -2.18 -30.69
CA ARG A 320 -7.74 -2.81 -31.91
C ARG A 320 -6.33 -2.33 -32.28
N ARG A 321 -6.03 -1.05 -32.09
CA ARG A 321 -4.68 -0.49 -32.32
C ARG A 321 -3.66 -1.00 -31.30
N LEU A 322 -4.09 -1.20 -30.06
CA LEU A 322 -3.29 -1.78 -28.97
C LEU A 322 -3.31 -3.32 -28.95
N ARG A 323 -3.88 -3.99 -29.97
CA ARG A 323 -4.08 -5.47 -29.98
C ARG A 323 -4.78 -6.00 -28.71
N LEU A 324 -5.69 -5.20 -28.18
CA LEU A 324 -6.67 -5.58 -27.15
C LEU A 324 -7.97 -5.86 -27.89
N GLU A 325 -8.30 -7.13 -28.00
CA GLU A 325 -9.28 -7.66 -28.96
C GLU A 325 -10.72 -7.53 -28.44
N ASP A 326 -10.88 -7.68 -27.13
CA ASP A 326 -12.16 -7.59 -26.43
C ASP A 326 -12.37 -6.21 -25.77
N THR A 327 -13.63 -5.88 -25.52
CA THR A 327 -14.01 -4.66 -24.79
C THR A 327 -15.15 -4.95 -23.82
N GLN A 328 -15.04 -4.44 -22.60
CA GLN A 328 -16.02 -4.55 -21.52
C GLN A 328 -16.30 -3.16 -20.93
N THR A 329 -17.47 -2.98 -20.32
CA THR A 329 -17.84 -1.73 -19.61
C THR A 329 -18.27 -2.07 -18.20
N VAL A 330 -17.52 -1.59 -17.22
CA VAL A 330 -17.87 -1.70 -15.80
C VAL A 330 -18.53 -0.39 -15.38
N ASN A 331 -19.71 -0.46 -14.77
CA ASN A 331 -20.40 0.72 -14.25
C ASN A 331 -19.94 1.01 -12.82
N GLY A 332 -19.47 2.24 -12.58
CA GLY A 332 -19.13 2.75 -11.26
C GLY A 332 -20.32 3.45 -10.59
N TYR A 333 -20.05 4.36 -9.64
CA TYR A 333 -21.11 5.09 -8.96
C TYR A 333 -21.64 6.27 -9.79
N GLY A 334 -22.97 6.34 -9.97
CA GLY A 334 -23.64 7.44 -10.65
C GLY A 334 -23.30 7.52 -12.14
N ALA A 335 -22.51 8.53 -12.54
CA ALA A 335 -22.05 8.70 -13.92
C ALA A 335 -20.76 7.92 -14.22
N GLN A 336 -20.06 7.38 -13.21
CA GLN A 336 -18.75 6.76 -13.40
C GLN A 336 -18.82 5.47 -14.21
N LYS A 337 -17.82 5.25 -15.07
CA LYS A 337 -17.60 4.00 -15.81
C LYS A 337 -16.11 3.71 -15.95
N GLU A 338 -15.77 2.44 -16.10
CA GLU A 338 -14.47 1.99 -16.61
C GLU A 338 -14.71 1.27 -17.94
N ILE A 339 -14.10 1.80 -19.02
CA ILE A 339 -14.05 1.12 -20.32
C ILE A 339 -12.80 0.26 -20.32
N ILE A 340 -12.99 -1.05 -20.29
CA ILE A 340 -11.93 -2.05 -20.22
C ILE A 340 -11.67 -2.58 -21.62
N LEU A 341 -10.44 -2.47 -22.09
CA LEU A 341 -9.94 -3.10 -23.31
C LEU A 341 -9.00 -4.23 -22.88
N HIS A 342 -9.16 -5.46 -23.35
CA HIS A 342 -8.29 -6.57 -22.91
C HIS A 342 -7.95 -7.58 -24.01
N HIS A 343 -6.91 -8.37 -23.73
CA HIS A 343 -6.53 -9.58 -24.45
C HIS A 343 -6.14 -10.63 -23.41
N HIS A 344 -6.83 -11.76 -23.39
CA HIS A 344 -6.70 -12.83 -22.39
C HIS A 344 -6.85 -12.41 -20.91
N LEU A 345 -7.49 -11.27 -20.64
CA LEU A 345 -7.67 -10.75 -19.28
C LEU A 345 -9.07 -10.11 -19.05
N PRO A 346 -10.18 -10.85 -19.24
CA PRO A 346 -11.52 -10.36 -18.92
C PRO A 346 -11.72 -10.08 -17.42
N TYR A 347 -12.46 -9.01 -17.12
CA TYR A 347 -12.91 -8.69 -15.77
C TYR A 347 -14.18 -9.48 -15.40
N ASP A 348 -14.14 -10.16 -14.25
CA ASP A 348 -15.24 -10.95 -13.72
C ASP A 348 -16.02 -10.15 -12.67
N ALA A 349 -17.12 -9.54 -13.12
CA ALA A 349 -17.98 -8.69 -12.30
C ALA A 349 -18.76 -9.44 -11.19
N GLN A 350 -18.70 -10.77 -11.11
CA GLN A 350 -19.28 -11.52 -9.99
C GLN A 350 -18.27 -11.68 -8.84
N THR A 351 -16.99 -11.83 -9.17
CA THR A 351 -15.90 -12.03 -8.20
C THR A 351 -15.12 -10.75 -7.89
N GLY A 352 -15.27 -9.70 -8.70
CA GLY A 352 -14.56 -8.42 -8.56
C GLY A 352 -13.12 -8.46 -9.06
N LYS A 353 -12.78 -9.36 -10.00
CA LYS A 353 -11.39 -9.68 -10.34
C LYS A 353 -11.15 -9.91 -11.82
N ASP A 354 -9.99 -9.50 -12.30
CA ASP A 354 -9.46 -9.90 -13.60
C ASP A 354 -9.13 -11.40 -13.61
N ARG A 355 -9.40 -12.07 -14.74
CA ARG A 355 -9.13 -13.49 -14.93
C ARG A 355 -8.21 -13.71 -16.12
N VAL A 356 -7.01 -14.23 -15.87
CA VAL A 356 -6.11 -14.68 -16.95
C VAL A 356 -6.75 -15.89 -17.66
N THR A 357 -6.96 -15.80 -18.96
CA THR A 357 -7.60 -16.86 -19.78
C THR A 357 -6.69 -17.46 -20.85
N GLY A 358 -5.48 -16.96 -21.02
CA GLY A 358 -4.51 -17.39 -22.03
C GLY A 358 -3.15 -16.72 -21.89
N ASP A 359 -2.25 -16.98 -22.83
CA ASP A 359 -0.88 -16.47 -22.81
C ASP A 359 -0.79 -14.95 -23.04
N ARG A 360 0.24 -14.33 -22.45
CA ARG A 360 0.55 -12.89 -22.59
C ARG A 360 -0.63 -11.94 -22.30
N PRO A 361 -1.37 -12.13 -21.19
CA PRO A 361 -2.52 -11.32 -20.85
C PRO A 361 -2.17 -9.83 -20.72
N ARG A 362 -3.07 -8.96 -21.21
CA ARG A 362 -2.94 -7.50 -21.12
C ARG A 362 -4.30 -6.83 -21.01
N GLN A 363 -4.34 -5.69 -20.35
CA GLN A 363 -5.56 -4.89 -20.18
C GLN A 363 -5.23 -3.40 -20.10
N ALA A 364 -6.14 -2.57 -20.62
CA ALA A 364 -6.17 -1.12 -20.44
C ALA A 364 -7.58 -0.68 -20.00
N GLY A 365 -7.72 -0.31 -18.73
CA GLY A 365 -8.94 0.24 -18.14
C GLY A 365 -8.91 1.77 -18.17
N PHE A 366 -9.92 2.38 -18.78
CA PHE A 366 -10.09 3.84 -18.84
C PHE A 366 -11.21 4.23 -17.88
N PHE A 367 -10.85 4.74 -16.70
CA PHE A 367 -11.80 5.10 -15.65
C PHE A 367 -12.12 6.59 -15.69
N GLY A 368 -13.41 6.92 -15.58
CA GLY A 368 -13.86 8.30 -15.71
C GLY A 368 -15.35 8.52 -15.51
N SER A 369 -15.81 9.73 -15.81
CA SER A 369 -17.23 10.12 -15.74
C SER A 369 -17.87 10.11 -17.13
N SER A 370 -18.94 9.33 -17.31
CA SER A 370 -19.64 9.23 -18.60
C SER A 370 -20.70 10.32 -18.79
N MET A 371 -20.80 10.84 -20.01
CA MET A 371 -21.74 11.85 -20.45
C MET A 371 -22.28 11.44 -21.83
N GLY A 372 -23.42 10.73 -21.83
CA GLY A 372 -23.91 10.03 -23.01
C GLY A 372 -22.92 8.97 -23.50
N ASP A 373 -22.60 8.99 -24.79
CA ASP A 373 -21.68 8.05 -25.44
C ASP A 373 -20.19 8.46 -25.30
N SER A 374 -19.89 9.44 -24.44
CA SER A 374 -18.54 9.90 -24.15
C SER A 374 -18.13 9.64 -22.69
N LEU A 375 -16.84 9.47 -22.48
CA LEU A 375 -16.19 9.32 -21.18
C LEU A 375 -15.18 10.47 -21.00
N SER A 376 -15.30 11.22 -19.91
CA SER A 376 -14.24 12.11 -19.42
C SER A 376 -13.29 11.31 -18.54
N ILE A 377 -12.06 11.09 -18.98
CA ILE A 377 -11.09 10.17 -18.41
C ILE A 377 -10.34 10.85 -17.25
N ASN A 378 -10.28 10.18 -16.11
CA ASN A 378 -9.64 10.64 -14.88
C ASN A 378 -8.45 9.75 -14.46
N ARG A 379 -8.47 8.46 -14.81
CA ARG A 379 -7.42 7.48 -14.50
C ARG A 379 -7.30 6.46 -15.61
N ILE A 380 -6.09 5.96 -15.86
CA ILE A 380 -5.83 4.81 -16.75
C ILE A 380 -5.13 3.71 -15.94
N ASN A 381 -5.67 2.51 -16.00
CA ASN A 381 -5.10 1.27 -15.46
C ASN A 381 -4.50 0.45 -16.61
N LEU A 382 -3.23 0.08 -16.54
CA LEU A 382 -2.58 -0.80 -17.51
C LEU A 382 -2.08 -2.07 -16.83
N PHE A 383 -2.27 -3.21 -17.47
CA PHE A 383 -1.73 -4.50 -17.02
C PHE A 383 -0.96 -5.16 -18.14
N THR A 384 0.22 -5.70 -17.83
CA THR A 384 1.00 -6.53 -18.74
C THR A 384 1.65 -7.71 -18.03
N TRP A 385 1.78 -8.81 -18.75
CA TRP A 385 2.53 -10.02 -18.39
C TRP A 385 4.06 -9.84 -18.35
N SER A 386 4.61 -8.71 -18.82
CA SER A 386 6.06 -8.56 -19.06
C SER A 386 6.70 -7.36 -18.38
N GLU A 387 7.74 -7.65 -17.60
CA GLU A 387 8.68 -6.67 -17.04
C GLU A 387 9.26 -5.74 -18.13
N ALA A 388 9.60 -6.29 -19.31
CA ALA A 388 10.18 -5.53 -20.40
C ALA A 388 9.18 -4.53 -21.02
N GLU A 389 7.89 -4.87 -21.07
CA GLU A 389 6.84 -3.94 -21.50
C GLU A 389 6.66 -2.82 -20.46
N MET A 390 6.62 -3.17 -19.17
CA MET A 390 6.54 -2.19 -18.08
C MET A 390 7.76 -1.24 -18.05
N GLY A 391 8.97 -1.81 -18.17
CA GLY A 391 10.23 -1.06 -18.19
C GLY A 391 10.39 -0.18 -19.43
N SER A 392 9.80 -0.56 -20.56
CA SER A 392 9.74 0.29 -21.75
C SER A 392 8.74 1.46 -21.59
N PHE A 393 7.62 1.23 -20.91
CA PHE A 393 6.69 2.30 -20.54
C PHE A 393 7.31 3.31 -19.55
N ALA A 394 7.96 2.80 -18.51
CA ALA A 394 8.70 3.63 -17.54
C ALA A 394 9.82 4.44 -18.21
N ARG A 395 10.55 3.82 -19.16
CA ARG A 395 11.56 4.51 -19.98
C ARG A 395 10.96 5.68 -20.78
N GLN A 396 9.84 5.47 -21.47
CA GLN A 396 9.19 6.54 -22.24
C GLN A 396 8.73 7.70 -21.34
N ALA A 397 8.24 7.41 -20.12
CA ALA A 397 7.92 8.46 -19.16
C ALA A 397 9.16 9.26 -18.74
N VAL A 398 10.28 8.58 -18.43
CA VAL A 398 11.56 9.24 -18.06
C VAL A 398 12.11 10.08 -19.21
N GLU A 399 12.01 9.59 -20.46
CA GLU A 399 12.34 10.34 -21.69
C GLU A 399 11.46 11.60 -21.85
N CYS A 400 10.22 11.57 -21.36
CA CYS A 400 9.31 12.71 -21.28
C CYS A 400 9.49 13.59 -20.00
N GLY A 401 10.59 13.44 -19.26
CA GLY A 401 10.93 14.29 -18.12
C GLY A 401 10.39 13.84 -16.76
N TYR A 402 9.97 12.57 -16.63
CA TYR A 402 9.68 11.96 -15.33
C TYR A 402 10.95 11.47 -14.63
N ALA A 403 10.86 11.27 -13.31
CA ALA A 403 11.89 10.61 -12.51
C ALA A 403 11.27 9.82 -11.36
N VAL A 404 12.01 8.83 -10.85
CA VAL A 404 11.62 8.06 -9.66
C VAL A 404 11.44 8.98 -8.45
N LEU A 405 10.29 8.88 -7.78
CA LEU A 405 10.00 9.56 -6.54
C LEU A 405 10.95 9.06 -5.43
N GLY A 406 11.78 9.96 -4.90
CA GLY A 406 12.87 9.62 -3.99
C GLY A 406 14.23 9.34 -4.67
N GLY A 407 14.27 9.30 -6.00
CA GLY A 407 15.49 9.02 -6.79
C GLY A 407 15.77 7.53 -7.00
N GLY A 408 16.92 7.23 -7.64
CA GLY A 408 17.30 5.89 -8.07
C GLY A 408 17.02 5.60 -9.57
N ASP A 409 17.37 4.39 -10.02
CA ASP A 409 17.00 3.86 -11.34
C ASP A 409 15.76 2.96 -11.17
N TYR A 410 14.74 3.15 -11.99
CA TYR A 410 13.51 2.35 -11.96
C TYR A 410 13.76 0.86 -12.29
N ARG A 411 14.87 0.57 -12.98
CA ARG A 411 15.31 -0.78 -13.36
C ARG A 411 15.83 -1.62 -12.18
N THR A 412 16.05 -1.03 -11.01
CA THR A 412 16.55 -1.72 -9.81
C THR A 412 15.49 -1.79 -8.70
N LEU A 413 14.21 -1.68 -9.07
CA LEU A 413 13.08 -1.58 -8.12
C LEU A 413 12.00 -2.66 -8.38
N ASP A 414 12.33 -3.72 -9.11
CA ASP A 414 11.52 -4.94 -9.31
C ASP A 414 10.06 -4.71 -9.76
N GLY A 415 9.82 -3.62 -10.51
CA GLY A 415 8.50 -3.20 -10.98
C GLY A 415 7.66 -2.42 -9.97
N ASN A 416 8.23 -2.02 -8.82
CA ASN A 416 7.53 -1.35 -7.71
C ASN A 416 8.11 0.06 -7.44
N PHE A 417 7.57 1.08 -8.12
CA PHE A 417 8.06 2.45 -8.01
C PHE A 417 7.00 3.49 -8.42
N ILE A 418 7.21 4.75 -8.07
CA ILE A 418 6.39 5.89 -8.53
C ILE A 418 7.28 6.80 -9.38
N LEU A 419 6.76 7.27 -10.50
CA LEU A 419 7.37 8.34 -11.29
C LEU A 419 6.55 9.63 -11.18
N GLU A 420 7.22 10.73 -10.84
CA GLU A 420 6.67 12.10 -10.87
C GLU A 420 7.38 12.96 -11.94
N ARG A 421 6.71 14.00 -12.45
CA ARG A 421 7.25 14.90 -13.49
C ARG A 421 8.23 15.90 -12.86
N LYS A 422 9.45 16.02 -13.39
CA LYS A 422 10.46 17.00 -12.89
C LYS A 422 10.20 18.40 -13.43
N GLY A 423 9.28 19.12 -12.80
CA GLY A 423 9.01 20.54 -13.05
C GLY A 423 7.53 20.88 -12.99
N SER A 424 7.21 22.17 -12.99
CA SER A 424 5.82 22.64 -13.12
C SER A 424 5.23 22.28 -14.49
N PRO A 425 3.89 22.15 -14.63
CA PRO A 425 3.24 21.92 -15.91
C PRO A 425 3.68 22.93 -16.98
N THR A 426 3.89 22.46 -18.21
CA THR A 426 4.54 23.24 -19.28
C THR A 426 3.59 24.21 -19.98
N ALA A 427 2.28 24.02 -19.87
CA ALA A 427 1.28 24.91 -20.43
C ALA A 427 0.12 25.16 -19.47
N TYR A 428 -0.53 26.31 -19.64
CA TYR A 428 -1.73 26.68 -18.89
C TYR A 428 -2.87 25.71 -19.25
N GLY A 429 -3.37 24.96 -18.26
CA GLY A 429 -4.38 23.90 -18.47
C GLY A 429 -3.83 22.47 -18.59
N GLU A 430 -2.51 22.25 -18.58
CA GLU A 430 -1.96 20.90 -18.40
C GLU A 430 -2.16 20.44 -16.95
N ARG A 431 -2.94 19.36 -16.79
CA ARG A 431 -3.10 18.64 -15.53
C ARG A 431 -1.87 17.75 -15.30
N GLU A 432 -1.35 17.73 -14.07
CA GLU A 432 -0.22 16.86 -13.72
C GLU A 432 -0.69 15.40 -13.62
N VAL A 433 0.12 14.45 -14.07
CA VAL A 433 -0.20 13.01 -14.06
C VAL A 433 0.88 12.28 -13.28
N ILE A 434 0.51 11.49 -12.28
CA ILE A 434 1.40 10.64 -11.49
C ILE A 434 1.32 9.21 -12.04
N LEU A 435 2.46 8.50 -12.05
CA LEU A 435 2.55 7.13 -12.57
C LEU A 435 2.99 6.20 -11.44
N THR A 436 2.16 5.23 -11.07
CA THR A 436 2.47 4.21 -10.07
C THR A 436 2.66 2.85 -10.74
N PHE A 437 3.79 2.20 -10.49
CA PHE A 437 4.18 0.90 -11.02
C PHE A 437 4.18 -0.10 -9.87
N THR A 438 3.50 -1.23 -10.04
CA THR A 438 3.40 -2.31 -9.04
C THR A 438 3.58 -3.68 -9.68
N HIS A 439 4.37 -4.56 -9.06
CA HIS A 439 4.51 -5.95 -9.46
C HIS A 439 4.82 -6.83 -8.25
N GLN A 440 3.93 -7.77 -7.94
CA GLN A 440 4.11 -8.73 -6.84
C GLN A 440 3.40 -10.02 -7.20
N SER A 441 4.05 -11.17 -6.97
CA SER A 441 3.57 -12.50 -7.39
C SER A 441 2.19 -12.93 -6.85
N GLY A 442 1.68 -12.27 -5.80
CA GLY A 442 0.34 -12.49 -5.24
C GLY A 442 -0.72 -11.44 -5.62
N LEU A 443 -0.34 -10.38 -6.35
CA LEU A 443 -1.24 -9.31 -6.80
C LEU A 443 -1.49 -9.40 -8.31
N TYR A 444 -2.66 -8.95 -8.77
CA TYR A 444 -3.03 -8.88 -10.19
C TYR A 444 -2.72 -10.15 -11.00
N ALA A 445 -2.88 -11.33 -10.41
CA ALA A 445 -2.50 -12.63 -10.99
C ALA A 445 -1.02 -12.75 -11.42
N GLY A 446 -0.11 -12.02 -10.77
CA GLY A 446 1.32 -11.98 -11.09
C GLY A 446 1.68 -11.01 -12.21
N LEU A 447 0.78 -10.11 -12.59
CA LEU A 447 0.98 -9.14 -13.67
C LEU A 447 1.62 -7.83 -13.17
N TYR A 448 2.27 -7.14 -14.09
CA TYR A 448 2.85 -5.81 -13.93
C TYR A 448 1.73 -4.79 -14.15
N HIS A 449 1.36 -4.06 -13.08
CA HIS A 449 0.32 -3.02 -13.09
C HIS A 449 0.95 -1.63 -13.17
N ILE A 450 0.39 -0.76 -14.00
CA ILE A 450 0.75 0.65 -14.11
C ILE A 450 -0.53 1.48 -13.99
N GLN A 451 -0.61 2.30 -12.94
CA GLN A 451 -1.71 3.24 -12.73
C GLN A 451 -1.26 4.65 -13.12
N MET A 452 -2.08 5.35 -13.90
CA MET A 452 -1.87 6.74 -14.30
C MET A 452 -3.02 7.58 -13.72
N ASP A 453 -2.72 8.46 -12.75
CA ASP A 453 -3.72 9.29 -12.07
C ASP A 453 -3.48 10.78 -12.33
N VAL A 454 -4.56 11.55 -12.51
CA VAL A 454 -4.52 13.01 -12.52
C VAL A 454 -4.40 13.56 -11.09
N ARG A 455 -3.52 14.55 -10.88
CA ARG A 455 -3.27 15.20 -9.59
C ARG A 455 -4.30 16.28 -9.23
#